data_AF-A0A8I1FW44-F1
#
_entry.id   AF-A0A8I1FW44-F1
#
_cell.length_a   1.000
_cell.length_b   1.000
_cell.length_c   1.000
_cell.angle_alpha   90.00
_cell.angle_beta   90.00
_cell.angle_gamma   90.00
#
_symmetry.space_group_name_H-M   'P 1'
#
loop_
_entity.id
_entity.type
_entity.pdbx_description
1 polymer ?
#
loop_
_entity_poly.entity_id
_entity_poly.type
_entity_poly.pdbx_seq_one_letter_code
_entity_poly.pdbx_strand_id
1 'polypeptide(L)'
;MYWRLVRSQVAVLQLFPHGRAGTSRQAFAKARWETAGVVISTFQFNDELIRSLMAGEIDATLQDTIEISQALLDTPQGDGFGFSGPPVKDELLGSGIAIGVRQSDTTLRIALNSALLTLKESGQYADIVNRYLQAE
;
A
#
# COMPACT_ATOMS: atom_id res chain seq x y z
N MET A 1 5.22 -9.37 31.52
CA MET A 1 6.21 -10.12 30.71
C MET A 1 6.68 -9.18 29.63
N TYR A 2 7.89 -8.64 29.78
CA TYR A 2 8.44 -7.59 28.91
C TYR A 2 9.22 -8.24 27.77
N TRP A 3 8.73 -8.11 26.54
CA TRP A 3 9.54 -8.40 25.37
C TRP A 3 10.26 -7.12 24.94
N ARG A 4 11.59 -7.13 25.02
CA ARG A 4 12.48 -6.15 24.42
C ARG A 4 12.66 -6.59 22.97
N LEU A 5 11.97 -5.94 22.03
CA LEU A 5 12.17 -6.12 20.59
C LEU A 5 13.57 -5.57 20.23
N VAL A 6 14.47 -6.44 19.76
CA VAL A 6 15.86 -6.05 19.46
C VAL A 6 16.12 -5.93 17.95
N ARG A 7 15.19 -6.31 17.07
CA ARG A 7 15.28 -6.05 15.62
C ARG A 7 13.87 -5.90 15.07
N SER A 8 13.58 -4.78 14.39
CA SER A 8 12.32 -4.61 13.64
C SER A 8 12.71 -4.50 12.17
N GLN A 9 12.65 -5.60 11.44
CA GLN A 9 12.79 -5.64 9.99
C GLN A 9 11.41 -5.44 9.37
N VAL A 10 11.23 -4.38 8.62
CA VAL A 10 9.96 -4.09 7.94
C VAL A 10 10.17 -4.08 6.44
N ALA A 11 9.33 -4.81 5.73
CA ALA A 11 9.38 -4.88 4.28
C ALA A 11 8.39 -3.95 3.61
N VAL A 12 8.79 -3.42 2.46
CA VAL A 12 7.90 -2.63 1.61
C VAL A 12 8.02 -3.06 0.17
N LEU A 13 6.90 -3.15 -0.54
CA LEU A 13 6.92 -3.45 -1.97
C LEU A 13 7.50 -2.28 -2.78
N GLN A 14 8.37 -2.61 -3.73
CA GLN A 14 8.95 -1.72 -4.72
C GLN A 14 8.44 -2.13 -6.11
N LEU A 15 7.47 -1.37 -6.64
CA LEU A 15 6.82 -1.69 -7.92
C LEU A 15 7.66 -1.29 -9.17
N PHE A 16 8.82 -0.65 -9.02
CA PHE A 16 9.69 -0.26 -10.15
C PHE A 16 11.19 -0.52 -9.90
N PRO A 17 11.92 -1.15 -10.85
CA PRO A 17 13.27 -1.66 -10.63
C PRO A 17 14.42 -0.63 -10.71
N HIS A 18 14.16 0.67 -10.90
CA HIS A 18 15.22 1.66 -11.15
C HIS A 18 15.15 2.93 -10.28
N GLY A 19 15.96 2.96 -9.21
CA GLY A 19 16.66 4.15 -8.69
C GLY A 19 15.85 5.30 -8.06
N ARG A 20 14.52 5.27 -8.08
CA ARG A 20 13.65 6.15 -7.29
C ARG A 20 12.83 5.31 -6.33
N ALA A 21 12.34 5.90 -5.24
CA ALA A 21 11.38 5.21 -4.37
C ALA A 21 10.22 4.71 -5.26
N GLY A 22 10.13 3.39 -5.43
CA GLY A 22 9.24 2.75 -6.39
C GLY A 22 7.77 2.80 -5.96
N THR A 23 7.51 3.16 -4.70
CA THR A 23 6.17 3.34 -4.13
C THR A 23 6.18 4.46 -3.07
N SER A 24 5.01 5.05 -2.81
CA SER A 24 4.79 5.96 -1.67
C SER A 24 5.15 5.31 -0.34
N ARG A 25 4.84 4.01 -0.20
CA ARG A 25 5.20 3.19 0.98
C ARG A 25 6.70 3.13 1.19
N GLN A 26 7.49 2.91 0.12
CA GLN A 26 8.94 2.85 0.22
C GLN A 26 9.52 4.20 0.62
N ALA A 27 9.01 5.30 0.04
CA ALA A 27 9.41 6.65 0.39
C ALA A 27 9.14 6.94 1.88
N PHE A 28 7.94 6.59 2.35
CA PHE A 28 7.55 6.73 3.75
C PHE A 28 8.47 5.91 4.67
N ALA A 29 8.64 4.61 4.41
CA ALA A 29 9.42 3.73 5.28
C ALA A 29 10.89 4.17 5.37
N LYS A 30 11.50 4.60 4.27
CA LYS A 30 12.85 5.17 4.29
C LYS A 30 12.91 6.49 5.07
N ALA A 31 11.97 7.40 4.82
CA ALA A 31 12.00 8.72 5.47
C ALA A 31 11.70 8.67 6.97
N ARG A 32 10.79 7.78 7.41
CA ARG A 32 10.27 7.75 8.79
C ARG A 32 10.78 6.59 9.64
N TRP A 33 10.94 5.40 9.06
CA TRP A 33 11.26 4.18 9.81
C TRP A 33 12.74 3.83 9.76
N GLU A 34 13.37 3.92 8.58
CA GLU A 34 14.81 3.68 8.43
C GLU A 34 15.62 4.66 9.29
N THR A 35 15.23 5.93 9.30
CA THR A 35 15.81 6.97 10.17
C THR A 35 15.60 6.70 11.67
N ALA A 36 14.61 5.88 12.02
CA ALA A 36 14.33 5.43 13.39
C ALA A 36 14.98 4.07 13.72
N GLY A 37 15.81 3.52 12.83
CA GLY A 37 16.57 2.28 13.04
C GLY A 37 15.86 1.00 12.58
N VAL A 38 14.75 1.11 11.86
CA VAL A 38 14.08 -0.03 11.22
C VAL A 38 14.86 -0.45 9.98
N VAL A 39 15.12 -1.75 9.81
CA VAL A 39 15.76 -2.26 8.60
C VAL A 39 14.70 -2.43 7.52
N ILE A 40 14.87 -1.73 6.39
CA ILE A 40 13.89 -1.75 5.29
C ILE A 40 14.36 -2.71 4.19
N SER A 41 13.59 -3.78 3.99
CA SER A 41 13.74 -4.70 2.86
C SER A 41 12.75 -4.35 1.76
N THR A 42 13.18 -4.42 0.50
CA THR A 42 12.35 -4.08 -0.65
C THR A 42 12.17 -5.27 -1.57
N PHE A 43 10.94 -5.55 -1.96
CA PHE A 43 10.60 -6.69 -2.81
C PHE A 43 9.98 -6.20 -4.12
N GLN A 44 10.23 -6.91 -5.21
CA GLN A 44 9.64 -6.53 -6.49
C GLN A 44 8.20 -7.02 -6.63
N PHE A 45 7.90 -8.18 -6.06
CA PHE A 45 6.60 -8.85 -6.18
C PHE A 45 6.04 -9.27 -4.81
N ASN A 46 4.71 -9.31 -4.70
CA ASN A 46 4.03 -9.67 -3.45
C ASN A 46 4.30 -11.11 -3.01
N ASP A 47 4.47 -12.03 -3.95
CA ASP A 47 4.76 -13.44 -3.64
C ASP A 47 6.13 -13.62 -2.98
N GLU A 48 7.15 -12.87 -3.43
CA GLU A 48 8.46 -12.83 -2.78
C GLU A 48 8.37 -12.28 -1.36
N LEU A 49 7.67 -11.16 -1.21
CA LEU A 49 7.45 -10.51 0.08
C LEU A 49 6.74 -11.43 1.07
N ILE A 50 5.66 -12.08 0.63
CA ILE A 50 4.87 -12.99 1.45
C ILE A 50 5.70 -14.21 1.84
N ARG A 51 6.47 -14.80 0.91
CA ARG A 51 7.38 -15.91 1.24
C ARG A 51 8.39 -15.52 2.32
N SER A 52 9.02 -14.35 2.21
CA SER A 52 9.96 -13.86 3.23
C SER A 52 9.27 -13.58 4.57
N LEU A 53 8.01 -13.10 4.56
CA LEU A 53 7.22 -12.94 5.79
C LEU A 53 6.95 -14.29 6.46
N MET A 54 6.53 -15.30 5.68
CA MET A 54 6.27 -16.65 6.19
C MET A 54 7.54 -17.36 6.68
N ALA A 55 8.68 -17.10 6.05
CA ALA A 55 9.97 -17.62 6.45
C ALA A 55 10.57 -16.92 7.69
N GLY A 56 9.96 -15.82 8.15
CA GLY A 56 10.47 -15.02 9.27
C GLY A 56 11.73 -14.23 8.92
N GLU A 57 11.99 -14.00 7.63
CA GLU A 57 13.10 -13.15 7.18
C GLU A 57 12.80 -11.66 7.40
N ILE A 58 11.52 -11.31 7.41
CA ILE A 58 10.99 -9.98 7.74
C ILE A 58 9.92 -10.13 8.83
N ASP A 59 9.78 -9.12 9.69
CA ASP A 59 8.86 -9.18 10.83
C ASP A 59 7.47 -8.63 10.47
N ALA A 60 7.40 -7.71 9.50
CA ALA A 60 6.15 -7.08 9.06
C ALA A 60 6.27 -6.51 7.64
N THR A 61 5.13 -6.17 7.04
CA THR A 61 5.06 -5.42 5.79
C THR A 61 4.13 -4.22 5.86
N LEU A 62 4.45 -3.16 5.11
CA LEU A 62 3.53 -2.04 4.85
C LEU A 62 2.93 -2.17 3.45
N GLN A 63 1.63 -2.43 3.38
CA GLN A 63 0.85 -2.63 2.15
C GLN A 63 -0.47 -1.87 2.17
N ASP A 64 -1.16 -1.82 1.02
CA ASP A 64 -2.58 -1.45 0.99
C ASP A 64 -3.43 -2.57 1.60
N THR A 65 -4.47 -2.20 2.35
CA THR A 65 -5.35 -3.15 3.05
C THR A 65 -5.98 -4.16 2.09
N ILE A 66 -6.52 -3.71 0.95
CA ILE A 66 -7.20 -4.59 0.00
C ILE A 66 -6.18 -5.53 -0.65
N GLU A 67 -5.02 -4.99 -1.01
CA GLU A 67 -3.94 -5.74 -1.65
C GLU A 67 -3.44 -6.89 -0.76
N ILE A 68 -3.13 -6.62 0.52
CA ILE A 68 -2.61 -7.66 1.44
C ILE A 68 -3.68 -8.61 1.93
N SER A 69 -4.94 -8.16 2.06
CA SER A 69 -6.04 -9.06 2.40
C SER A 69 -6.21 -10.12 1.34
N GLN A 70 -6.33 -9.73 0.06
CA GLN A 70 -6.48 -10.69 -1.03
C GLN A 70 -5.24 -11.56 -1.25
N ALA A 71 -4.05 -10.99 -1.09
CA ALA A 71 -2.80 -11.70 -1.36
C ALA A 71 -2.40 -12.68 -0.23
N LEU A 72 -2.83 -12.44 1.01
CA LEU A 72 -2.44 -13.25 2.16
C LEU A 72 -3.59 -13.50 3.15
N LEU A 73 -4.18 -12.45 3.73
CA LEU A 73 -5.03 -12.60 4.93
C LEU A 73 -6.33 -13.38 4.66
N ASP A 74 -6.88 -13.30 3.45
CA ASP A 74 -8.11 -14.01 3.04
C ASP A 74 -7.80 -15.40 2.47
N THR A 75 -6.55 -15.86 2.57
CA THR A 75 -6.10 -17.17 2.09
C THR A 75 -5.82 -18.11 3.25
N PRO A 76 -5.83 -19.45 3.04
CA PRO A 76 -5.41 -20.41 4.07
C PRO A 76 -3.97 -20.19 4.57
N GLN A 77 -3.10 -19.59 3.74
CA GLN A 77 -1.70 -19.31 4.09
C GLN A 77 -1.57 -18.11 5.03
N GLY A 78 -2.60 -17.25 5.08
CA GLY A 78 -2.67 -16.11 5.99
C GLY A 78 -3.05 -16.47 7.43
N ASP A 79 -3.36 -17.74 7.72
CA ASP A 79 -3.65 -18.16 9.08
C ASP A 79 -2.47 -17.87 10.02
N GLY A 80 -2.75 -17.19 11.12
CA GLY A 80 -1.73 -16.69 12.05
C GLY A 80 -1.12 -15.32 11.70
N PHE A 81 -1.51 -14.71 10.58
CA PHE A 81 -1.17 -13.32 10.24
C PHE A 81 -2.35 -12.38 10.46
N GLY A 82 -2.08 -11.09 10.62
CA GLY A 82 -3.10 -10.07 10.77
C GLY A 82 -2.53 -8.66 10.75
N PHE A 83 -3.42 -7.67 10.77
CA PHE A 83 -3.02 -6.27 10.87
C PHE A 83 -2.42 -5.98 12.26
N SER A 84 -1.35 -5.20 12.27
CA SER A 84 -0.68 -4.76 13.49
C SER A 84 -0.85 -3.25 13.69
N GLY A 85 -1.57 -2.88 14.74
CA GLY A 85 -1.82 -1.47 15.07
C GLY A 85 -2.84 -0.77 14.16
N PRO A 86 -3.05 0.54 14.37
CA PRO A 86 -3.95 1.34 13.54
C PRO A 86 -3.37 1.62 12.14
N PRO A 87 -4.21 2.00 11.16
CA PRO A 87 -3.73 2.42 9.84
C PRO A 87 -2.70 3.55 9.94
N VAL A 88 -1.59 3.40 9.22
CA VAL A 88 -0.54 4.40 9.15
C VAL A 88 -1.02 5.56 8.27
N LYS A 89 -1.00 6.78 8.81
CA LYS A 89 -1.36 8.01 8.11
C LYS A 89 -0.15 8.94 8.04
N ASP A 90 0.28 9.26 6.83
CA ASP A 90 1.39 10.18 6.57
C ASP A 90 1.21 10.84 5.19
N GLU A 91 1.66 12.08 5.04
CA GLU A 91 1.60 12.81 3.77
C GLU A 91 2.33 12.07 2.63
N LEU A 92 3.39 11.32 2.94
CA LEU A 92 4.17 10.56 1.96
C LEU A 92 3.38 9.37 1.40
N LEU A 93 2.38 8.88 2.12
CA LEU A 93 1.49 7.80 1.67
C LEU A 93 0.36 8.32 0.76
N GLY A 94 0.14 9.63 0.72
CA GLY A 94 -0.94 10.27 -0.02
C GLY A 94 -2.30 10.16 0.69
N SER A 95 -3.30 10.85 0.15
CA SER A 95 -4.67 10.88 0.69
C SER A 95 -5.66 10.05 -0.11
N GLY A 96 -5.20 9.32 -1.13
CA GLY A 96 -6.04 8.50 -1.98
C GLY A 96 -5.43 8.26 -3.36
N ILE A 97 -6.19 7.55 -4.19
CA ILE A 97 -5.83 7.20 -5.56
C ILE A 97 -6.29 8.31 -6.51
N ALA A 98 -5.42 8.69 -7.46
CA ALA A 98 -5.71 9.74 -8.44
C ALA A 98 -5.19 9.35 -9.83
N ILE A 99 -5.73 9.99 -10.86
CA ILE A 99 -5.25 9.84 -12.24
C ILE A 99 -4.09 10.80 -12.46
N GLY A 100 -2.89 10.26 -12.69
CA GLY A 100 -1.70 11.05 -13.00
C GLY A 100 -1.75 11.60 -14.44
N VAL A 101 -1.60 12.92 -14.58
CA VAL A 101 -1.49 13.61 -15.87
C VAL A 101 -0.26 14.52 -15.88
N ARG A 102 0.22 14.90 -17.08
CA ARG A 102 1.29 15.91 -17.19
C ARG A 102 0.80 17.24 -16.62
N GLN A 103 1.69 17.96 -15.94
CA GLN A 103 1.36 19.25 -15.32
C GLN A 103 0.85 20.30 -16.32
N SER A 104 1.33 20.28 -17.56
CA SER A 104 0.90 21.18 -18.62
C SER A 104 -0.46 20.82 -19.24
N ASP A 105 -0.99 19.62 -18.98
CA ASP A 105 -2.20 19.12 -19.64
C ASP A 105 -3.47 19.47 -18.85
N THR A 106 -3.74 20.77 -18.77
CA THR A 106 -4.86 21.32 -17.98
C THR A 106 -6.21 20.90 -18.54
N THR A 107 -6.34 20.82 -19.87
CA THR A 107 -7.58 20.39 -20.55
C THR A 107 -7.94 18.96 -20.20
N LEU A 108 -6.99 18.01 -20.29
CA LEU A 108 -7.24 16.62 -19.92
C LEU A 108 -7.59 16.48 -18.44
N ARG A 109 -6.86 17.19 -17.57
CA ARG A 109 -7.15 17.20 -16.12
C ARG A 109 -8.59 17.63 -15.83
N ILE A 110 -9.05 18.72 -16.46
CA ILE A 110 -10.42 19.22 -16.28
C ILE A 110 -11.43 18.20 -16.79
N ALA A 111 -11.22 17.65 -17.99
CA ALA A 111 -12.13 16.66 -18.57
C ALA A 111 -12.29 15.41 -17.69
N LEU A 112 -11.19 14.87 -17.16
CA LEU A 112 -11.19 13.72 -16.26
C LEU A 112 -11.91 14.02 -14.94
N ASN A 113 -11.64 15.20 -14.35
CA ASN A 113 -12.30 15.61 -13.11
C ASN A 113 -13.82 15.77 -13.30
N SER A 114 -14.25 16.40 -14.40
CA SER A 114 -15.67 16.56 -14.72
C SER A 114 -16.34 15.20 -14.97
N ALA A 115 -15.69 14.29 -15.70
CA ALA A 115 -16.23 12.96 -15.94
C ALA A 115 -16.38 12.15 -14.63
N LEU A 116 -15.39 12.21 -13.74
CA LEU A 116 -15.46 11.57 -12.43
C LEU A 116 -16.58 12.15 -11.57
N LEU A 117 -16.79 13.47 -11.60
CA LEU A 117 -17.89 14.12 -10.90
C LEU A 117 -19.24 13.60 -11.42
N THR A 118 -19.45 13.59 -12.73
CA THR A 118 -20.67 13.05 -13.36
C THR A 118 -20.94 11.58 -12.97
N LEU A 119 -19.90 10.74 -12.92
CA LEU A 119 -20.04 9.34 -12.49
C LEU A 119 -20.47 9.21 -11.03
N LYS A 120 -19.97 10.10 -10.16
CA LYS A 120 -20.36 10.13 -8.74
C LYS A 120 -21.78 10.63 -8.56
N GLU A 121 -22.15 11.72 -9.23
CA GLU A 121 -23.50 12.30 -9.14
C GLU A 121 -24.58 11.37 -9.70
N SER A 122 -24.25 10.58 -10.73
CA SER A 122 -25.18 9.59 -11.30
C SER A 122 -25.28 8.27 -10.52
N GLY A 123 -24.47 8.07 -9.47
CA GLY A 123 -24.42 6.82 -8.70
C GLY A 123 -23.64 5.67 -9.35
N GLN A 124 -23.33 5.77 -10.66
CA GLN A 124 -22.59 4.74 -11.40
C GLN A 124 -21.21 4.44 -10.82
N TYR A 125 -20.55 5.45 -10.22
CA TYR A 125 -19.30 5.22 -9.51
C TYR A 125 -19.45 4.21 -8.37
N ALA A 126 -20.52 4.33 -7.57
CA ALA A 126 -20.79 3.40 -6.47
C ALA A 126 -21.09 2.00 -7.00
N ASP A 127 -21.86 1.87 -8.08
CA ASP A 127 -22.16 0.58 -8.72
C ASP A 127 -20.89 -0.13 -9.20
N ILE A 128 -19.94 0.61 -9.77
CA ILE A 128 -18.64 0.08 -10.19
C ILE A 128 -17.85 -0.38 -8.96
N VAL A 129 -17.71 0.47 -7.94
CA VAL A 129 -16.95 0.14 -6.72
C VAL A 129 -17.51 -1.09 -6.04
N ASN A 130 -18.83 -1.14 -5.82
CA ASN A 130 -19.51 -2.25 -5.13
C ASN A 130 -19.35 -3.59 -5.86
N ARG A 131 -19.19 -3.58 -7.19
CA ARG A 131 -18.95 -4.80 -7.97
C ARG A 131 -17.61 -5.46 -7.65
N TYR A 132 -16.58 -4.67 -7.31
CA TYR A 132 -15.20 -5.17 -7.17
C TYR A 132 -14.68 -5.15 -5.74
N LEU A 133 -15.14 -4.18 -4.94
CA LEU A 133 -14.57 -3.88 -3.63
C LEU A 133 -15.59 -4.06 -2.50
N GLN A 134 -16.61 -4.91 -2.69
CA GLN A 134 -17.77 -5.13 -1.81
C GLN A 134 -17.66 -4.40 -0.47
N ALA A 135 -18.43 -3.32 -0.31
CA ALA A 135 -18.40 -2.49 0.89
C ALA A 135 -18.46 -3.37 2.14
N GLU A 136 -17.49 -3.18 3.05
CA GLU A 136 -17.56 -3.71 4.42
C GLU A 136 -18.88 -3.31 5.10
#